data_AF-A0A2D7XU36-F1
#
_entry.id   AF-A0A2D7XU36-F1
#
_cell.length_a   1.000
_cell.length_b   1.000
_cell.length_c   1.000
_cell.angle_alpha   90.00
_cell.angle_beta   90.00
_cell.angle_gamma   90.00
#
_symmetry.space_group_name_H-M   'P 1'
#
loop_
_entity.id
_entity.type
_entity.pdbx_description
1 polymer ?
#
loop_
_entity_poly.entity_id
_entity_poly.type
_entity_poly.pdbx_seq_one_letter_code
_entity_poly.pdbx_strand_id
1 'polypeptide(L)'
;MGVIILSTGMACATNARVLQRNYSQQPHQLIICSFGSPTSDMEFANTQMKDVNWPDYLDHNVTITELSRGRSTNHTPTALGPISNDLPLSAPQRLSSASEYGCATNKNTIIFLGQDGTERGRWSRSVSTSEVFDLIDQNTVGQGGSGASEFHR
;
A
#
# COMPACT_ATOMS: atom_id res chain seq x y z
N MET A 1 33.77 0.06 -34.40
CA MET A 1 33.90 0.18 -32.93
C MET A 1 32.51 -0.03 -32.35
N GLY A 2 32.38 -1.01 -31.45
CA GLY A 2 31.11 -1.65 -31.11
C GLY A 2 30.18 -0.85 -30.20
N VAL A 3 28.88 -1.11 -30.38
CA VAL A 3 27.73 -0.59 -29.62
C VAL A 3 27.70 -1.20 -28.22
N ILE A 4 27.42 -0.40 -27.18
CA ILE A 4 26.83 -0.89 -25.91
C ILE A 4 25.73 0.08 -25.43
N ILE A 5 24.52 -0.25 -25.88
CA ILE A 5 23.21 -0.31 -25.21
C ILE A 5 23.00 0.57 -23.95
N LEU A 6 22.04 1.49 -24.05
CA LEU A 6 21.33 2.10 -22.92
C LEU A 6 20.56 1.02 -22.14
N SER A 7 20.69 1.04 -20.82
CA SER A 7 19.72 0.38 -19.94
C SER A 7 19.49 1.26 -18.71
N THR A 8 18.37 1.97 -18.76
CA THR A 8 17.67 2.59 -17.65
C THR A 8 17.47 1.59 -16.51
N GLY A 9 18.37 1.61 -15.52
CA GLY A 9 18.14 0.99 -14.24
C GLY A 9 17.25 1.88 -13.38
N MET A 10 15.98 2.04 -13.74
CA MET A 10 14.96 2.57 -12.85
C MET A 10 14.65 1.47 -11.83
N ALA A 11 15.57 1.28 -10.88
CA ALA A 11 15.35 0.44 -9.73
C ALA A 11 14.27 1.14 -8.89
N CYS A 12 13.02 0.72 -9.08
CA CYS A 12 11.95 0.97 -8.11
C CYS A 12 12.52 0.52 -6.76
N ALA A 13 12.76 1.48 -5.86
CA ALA A 13 13.38 1.26 -4.58
C ALA A 13 12.38 0.56 -3.64
N THR A 14 12.06 -0.70 -3.93
CA THR A 14 11.38 -1.57 -2.97
C THR A 14 12.45 -2.04 -1.99
N ASN A 15 12.59 -1.32 -0.89
CA ASN A 15 13.64 -1.54 0.11
C ASN A 15 13.64 -3.00 0.59
N ALA A 16 14.81 -3.65 0.55
CA ALA A 16 15.04 -5.05 0.88
C ALA A 16 14.56 -5.49 2.29
N ARG A 17 14.24 -4.54 3.19
CA ARG A 17 13.66 -4.81 4.51
C ARG A 17 12.16 -5.08 4.49
N VAL A 18 11.44 -4.53 3.51
CA VAL A 18 10.06 -4.93 3.22
C VAL A 18 10.13 -6.39 2.77
N LEU A 19 10.88 -6.68 1.71
CA LEU A 19 11.06 -8.01 1.09
C LEU A 19 11.52 -9.18 2.00
N GLN A 20 11.93 -8.93 3.25
CA GLN A 20 12.32 -9.97 4.21
C GLN A 20 11.23 -10.40 5.20
N ARG A 21 10.04 -9.78 5.21
CA ARG A 21 8.91 -10.29 6.02
C ARG A 21 8.23 -11.43 5.27
N ASN A 22 7.90 -12.53 5.95
CA ASN A 22 6.99 -13.53 5.37
C ASN A 22 5.61 -12.87 5.23
N TYR A 23 5.25 -12.49 4.01
CA TYR A 23 4.01 -11.78 3.71
C TYR A 23 2.85 -12.70 3.35
N SER A 24 3.08 -14.00 3.16
CA SER A 24 2.05 -14.95 2.71
C SER A 24 0.81 -15.06 3.62
N GLN A 25 0.89 -14.54 4.85
CA GLN A 25 -0.22 -14.45 5.80
C GLN A 25 -0.52 -13.01 6.25
N GLN A 26 0.12 -12.02 5.63
CA GLN A 26 -0.11 -10.61 5.97
C GLN A 26 -1.28 -10.05 5.16
N PRO A 27 -2.07 -9.15 5.75
CA PRO A 27 -3.07 -8.41 5.00
C PRO A 27 -2.39 -7.59 3.88
N HIS A 28 -3.16 -7.28 2.83
CA HIS A 28 -2.81 -6.20 1.93
C HIS A 28 -2.66 -4.90 2.74
N GLN A 29 -1.79 -3.99 2.30
CA GLN A 29 -1.52 -2.75 3.04
C GLN A 29 -1.75 -1.53 2.17
N LEU A 30 -2.63 -0.65 2.60
CA LEU A 30 -2.77 0.69 2.05
C LEU A 30 -1.98 1.67 2.94
N ILE A 31 -0.87 2.20 2.44
CA ILE A 31 -0.04 3.16 3.14
C ILE A 31 -0.45 4.57 2.72
N ILE A 32 -0.90 5.38 3.67
CA ILE A 32 -1.28 6.78 3.46
C ILE A 32 -0.20 7.68 4.05
N CYS A 33 0.62 8.26 3.18
CA CYS A 33 1.68 9.17 3.54
C CYS A 33 1.26 10.61 3.29
N SER A 34 1.19 11.42 4.33
CA SER A 34 0.76 12.81 4.25
C SER A 34 1.88 13.75 4.70
N PHE A 35 2.72 14.14 3.73
CA PHE A 35 3.89 14.98 3.96
C PHE A 35 3.96 16.20 3.02
N GLY A 36 2.88 16.51 2.30
CA GLY A 36 2.86 17.58 1.29
C GLY A 36 2.95 18.99 1.86
N SER A 37 2.17 19.33 2.87
CA SER A 37 2.24 20.65 3.51
C SER A 37 1.78 20.53 4.96
N PRO A 38 2.45 21.19 5.93
CA PRO A 38 2.06 21.12 7.34
C PRO A 38 0.59 21.45 7.61
N THR A 39 -0.04 22.28 6.79
CA THR A 39 -1.46 22.65 6.92
C THR A 39 -2.44 21.62 6.35
N SER A 40 -1.99 20.75 5.45
CA SER A 40 -2.85 19.78 4.75
C SER A 40 -2.47 18.31 5.01
N ASP A 41 -1.38 18.06 5.74
CA ASP A 41 -0.91 16.71 6.07
C ASP A 41 -2.03 15.90 6.76
N MET A 42 -2.75 16.45 7.74
CA MET A 42 -3.86 15.72 8.36
C MET A 42 -5.11 15.66 7.49
N GLU A 43 -5.38 16.69 6.69
CA GLU A 43 -6.58 16.77 5.85
C GLU A 43 -6.59 15.69 4.77
N PHE A 44 -5.43 15.42 4.16
CA PHE A 44 -5.31 14.38 3.13
C PHE A 44 -5.67 12.99 3.67
N ALA A 45 -5.04 12.58 4.77
CA ALA A 45 -5.35 11.30 5.40
C ALA A 45 -6.80 11.27 5.92
N ASN A 46 -7.27 12.32 6.59
CA ASN A 46 -8.65 12.36 7.09
C ASN A 46 -9.68 12.27 5.94
N THR A 47 -9.38 12.85 4.78
CA THR A 47 -10.24 12.75 3.60
C THR A 47 -10.26 11.32 3.08
N GLN A 48 -9.08 10.71 2.88
CA GLN A 48 -8.99 9.31 2.45
C GLN A 48 -9.76 8.37 3.40
N MET A 49 -9.62 8.57 4.71
CA MET A 49 -10.24 7.71 5.73
C MET A 49 -11.76 7.83 5.82
N LYS A 50 -12.35 8.94 5.34
CA LYS A 50 -13.82 9.09 5.26
C LYS A 50 -14.44 8.25 4.16
N ASP A 51 -13.68 7.98 3.10
CA ASP A 51 -14.14 7.24 1.93
C ASP A 51 -13.89 5.72 2.04
N VAL A 52 -13.31 5.26 3.14
CA VAL A 52 -13.02 3.83 3.39
C VAL A 52 -14.30 3.10 3.76
N ASN A 53 -14.64 2.07 2.97
CA ASN A 53 -15.66 1.10 3.32
C ASN A 53 -15.04 -0.03 4.17
N TRP A 54 -15.10 0.10 5.50
CA TRP A 54 -14.44 -0.84 6.42
C TRP A 54 -14.89 -2.30 6.30
N PRO A 55 -16.19 -2.61 6.12
CA PRO A 55 -16.64 -3.96 5.76
C PRO A 55 -15.91 -4.54 4.55
N ASP A 56 -15.84 -3.81 3.43
CA ASP A 56 -15.20 -4.37 2.24
C ASP A 56 -13.67 -4.53 2.44
N TYR A 57 -13.04 -3.62 3.18
CA TYR A 57 -11.62 -3.75 3.54
C TYR A 57 -11.37 -4.97 4.45
N LEU A 58 -12.33 -5.34 5.32
CA LEU A 58 -12.26 -6.57 6.09
C LEU A 58 -12.32 -7.79 5.16
N ASP A 59 -13.30 -7.82 4.25
CA ASP A 59 -13.52 -8.95 3.34
C ASP A 59 -12.33 -9.18 2.40
N HIS A 60 -11.65 -8.11 1.98
CA HIS A 60 -10.45 -8.15 1.15
C HIS A 60 -9.14 -8.20 1.96
N ASN A 61 -9.23 -8.32 3.30
CA ASN A 61 -8.09 -8.38 4.21
C ASN A 61 -7.07 -7.24 3.98
N VAL A 62 -7.55 -6.00 3.91
CA VAL A 62 -6.77 -4.78 3.71
C VAL A 62 -6.64 -4.01 5.02
N THR A 63 -5.41 -3.73 5.43
CA THR A 63 -5.12 -2.81 6.55
C THR A 63 -4.64 -1.47 6.04
N ILE A 64 -4.81 -0.41 6.83
CA ILE A 64 -4.35 0.93 6.48
C ILE A 64 -3.29 1.39 7.48
N THR A 65 -2.19 1.94 6.97
CA THR A 65 -1.14 2.58 7.79
C THR A 65 -1.06 4.05 7.41
N GLU A 66 -1.33 4.94 8.35
CA GLU A 66 -1.15 6.38 8.19
C GLU A 66 0.22 6.82 8.69
N LEU A 67 0.93 7.63 7.90
CA LEU A 67 2.17 8.28 8.30
C LEU A 67 2.16 9.76 7.90
N SER A 68 2.45 10.64 8.84
CA SER A 68 2.66 12.06 8.60
C SER A 68 3.71 12.61 9.56
N ARG A 69 3.98 13.92 9.51
CA ARG A 69 4.83 14.58 10.50
C ARG A 69 4.23 14.60 11.90
N GLY A 70 2.89 14.52 12.02
CA GLY A 70 2.15 14.67 13.27
C GLY A 70 1.54 13.39 13.81
N ARG A 71 1.31 12.39 12.96
CA ARG A 71 0.57 11.16 13.28
C ARG A 71 1.21 9.92 12.66
N SER A 72 1.11 8.80 13.36
CA SER A 72 1.38 7.47 12.83
C SER A 72 0.41 6.49 13.46
N THR A 73 -0.44 5.86 12.66
CA THR A 73 -1.56 5.04 13.15
C THR A 73 -1.80 3.88 12.20
N ASN A 74 -2.05 2.69 12.74
CA ASN A 74 -2.48 1.53 11.98
C ASN A 74 -3.96 1.26 12.23
N HIS A 75 -4.70 1.00 11.16
CA HIS A 75 -6.12 0.68 11.19
C HIS A 75 -6.33 -0.74 10.69
N THR A 76 -6.89 -1.58 11.56
CA THR A 76 -7.29 -2.94 11.24
C THR A 76 -8.80 -2.98 11.12
N PRO A 77 -9.36 -3.35 9.95
CA PRO A 77 -10.80 -3.43 9.78
C PRO A 77 -11.39 -4.53 10.68
N THR A 78 -12.60 -4.31 11.18
CA THR A 78 -13.39 -5.33 11.88
C THR A 78 -14.85 -5.20 11.47
N ALA A 79 -15.68 -6.19 11.82
CA ALA A 79 -17.12 -6.16 11.55
C ALA A 79 -17.85 -4.97 12.20
N LEU A 80 -17.26 -4.32 13.20
CA LEU A 80 -17.83 -3.18 13.92
C LEU A 80 -17.18 -1.84 13.55
N GLY A 81 -16.27 -1.82 12.58
CA GLY A 81 -15.42 -0.67 12.22
C GLY A 81 -13.95 -0.90 12.55
N PRO A 82 -13.06 0.06 12.27
CA PRO A 82 -11.63 -0.15 12.42
C PRO A 82 -11.19 -0.11 13.89
N ILE A 83 -10.31 -1.03 14.29
CA ILE A 83 -9.47 -0.83 15.47
C ILE A 83 -8.26 -0.01 15.03
N SER A 84 -8.08 1.14 15.65
CA SER A 84 -6.99 2.08 15.34
C SER A 84 -5.96 2.07 16.47
N ASN A 85 -4.70 1.82 16.14
CA ASN A 85 -3.59 1.77 17.08
C ASN A 85 -2.55 2.82 16.69
N ASP A 86 -2.34 3.81 17.56
CA ASP A 86 -1.26 4.78 17.38
C ASP A 86 0.09 4.10 17.56
N LEU A 87 0.96 4.29 16.57
CA LEU A 87 2.34 3.84 16.63
C LEU A 87 3.16 4.90 17.37
N PRO A 88 3.89 4.55 18.45
CA PRO A 88 4.66 5.51 19.25
C PRO A 88 5.97 5.89 18.56
N LEU A 89 5.88 6.45 17.35
CA LEU A 89 7.02 6.85 16.52
C LEU A 89 7.31 8.34 16.68
N SER A 90 8.58 8.67 16.94
CA SER A 90 9.08 10.04 16.86
C SER A 90 9.03 10.59 15.42
N ALA A 91 9.17 11.91 15.25
CA ALA A 91 9.19 12.53 13.92
C ALA A 91 10.26 11.93 12.97
N PRO A 92 11.52 11.71 13.38
CA PRO A 92 12.51 11.04 12.52
C PRO A 92 12.12 9.60 12.17
N GLN A 93 11.56 8.85 13.12
CA GLN A 93 11.13 7.47 12.88
C GLN A 93 9.97 7.38 11.89
N ARG A 94 9.02 8.33 11.92
CA ARG A 94 7.93 8.42 10.93
C ARG A 94 8.45 8.69 9.52
N LEU A 95 9.43 9.58 9.38
CA LEU A 95 10.09 9.85 8.10
C LEU A 95 10.84 8.63 7.58
N SER A 96 11.57 7.93 8.47
CA SER A 96 12.27 6.69 8.13
C SER A 96 11.29 5.62 7.67
N SER A 97 10.21 5.38 8.43
CA SER A 97 9.18 4.39 8.11
C SER A 97 8.47 4.74 6.79
N ALA A 98 8.11 6.00 6.56
CA ALA A 98 7.53 6.44 5.30
C ALA A 98 8.47 6.16 4.11
N SER A 99 9.76 6.43 4.28
CA SER A 99 10.78 6.15 3.25
C SER A 99 10.95 4.65 3.01
N GLU A 100 10.84 3.82 4.04
CA GLU A 100 10.87 2.36 3.91
C GLU A 100 9.71 1.83 3.06
N TYR A 101 8.52 2.41 3.20
CA TYR A 101 7.36 2.14 2.35
C TYR A 101 7.45 2.77 0.94
N GLY A 102 8.50 3.55 0.65
CA GLY A 102 8.66 4.21 -0.64
C GLY A 102 7.87 5.51 -0.79
N CYS A 103 7.42 6.11 0.31
CA CYS A 103 6.80 7.43 0.30
C CYS A 103 7.83 8.54 0.17
N ALA A 104 7.47 9.59 -0.55
CA ALA A 104 8.25 10.83 -0.53
C ALA A 104 7.85 11.67 0.69
N THR A 105 8.84 12.22 1.39
CA THR A 105 8.64 12.94 2.67
C THR A 105 8.34 14.45 2.49
N ASN A 106 7.95 14.83 1.27
CA ASN A 106 7.62 16.21 0.88
C ASN A 106 6.34 16.30 0.01
N LYS A 107 5.59 15.21 -0.15
CA LYS A 107 4.32 15.19 -0.90
C LYS A 107 3.37 14.17 -0.28
N ASN A 108 2.08 14.36 -0.55
CA ASN A 108 1.08 13.36 -0.20
C ASN A 108 1.17 12.19 -1.18
N THR A 109 1.08 10.97 -0.68
CA THR A 109 1.15 9.76 -1.48
C THR A 109 0.38 8.65 -0.79
N ILE A 110 -0.40 7.89 -1.56
CA ILE A 110 -0.98 6.62 -1.14
C ILE A 110 -0.28 5.53 -1.92
N ILE A 111 0.09 4.44 -1.24
CA ILE A 111 0.74 3.27 -1.84
C ILE A 111 -0.05 2.04 -1.42
N PHE A 112 -0.36 1.17 -2.38
CA PHE A 112 -0.99 -0.12 -2.10
C PHE A 112 0.04 -1.25 -2.27
N LEU A 113 0.22 -2.05 -1.23
CA LEU A 113 1.12 -3.19 -1.19
C LEU A 113 0.33 -4.50 -1.15
N GLY A 114 0.74 -5.46 -1.97
CA GLY A 114 0.21 -6.81 -1.95
C GLY A 114 0.65 -7.61 -0.73
N GLN A 115 0.07 -8.81 -0.57
CA GLN A 115 0.49 -9.82 0.44
C GLN A 115 1.87 -10.44 0.15
N ASP A 116 2.65 -9.89 -0.77
CA ASP A 116 4.04 -10.24 -1.02
C ASP A 116 4.97 -9.04 -0.70
N GLY A 117 4.39 -7.93 -0.21
CA GLY A 117 5.08 -6.68 0.04
C GLY A 117 5.41 -5.89 -1.22
N THR A 118 4.98 -6.34 -2.41
CA THR A 118 5.21 -5.61 -3.67
C THR A 118 4.23 -4.46 -3.82
N GLU A 119 4.70 -3.34 -4.36
CA GLU A 119 3.84 -2.21 -4.72
C GLU A 119 2.96 -2.58 -5.92
N ARG A 120 1.65 -2.46 -5.73
CA ARG A 120 0.62 -2.73 -6.74
C ARG A 120 0.01 -1.43 -7.30
N GLY A 121 0.06 -0.35 -6.53
CA GLY A 121 -0.46 0.95 -6.96
C GLY A 121 0.07 2.11 -6.15
N ARG A 122 0.04 3.30 -6.75
CA ARG A 122 0.49 4.56 -6.16
C ARG A 122 -0.30 5.75 -6.67
N TRP A 123 -0.70 6.63 -5.76
CA TRP A 123 -1.50 7.82 -6.06
C TRP A 123 -0.99 9.03 -5.30
N SER A 124 -1.12 10.21 -5.90
CA SER A 124 -0.89 11.51 -5.23
C SER A 124 -2.19 12.21 -4.81
N ARG A 125 -3.32 11.51 -4.95
CA ARG A 125 -4.68 11.95 -4.63
C ARG A 125 -5.37 10.88 -3.79
N SER A 126 -6.55 11.18 -3.25
CA SER A 126 -7.42 10.15 -2.68
C SER A 126 -7.72 9.06 -3.72
N VAL A 127 -7.80 7.82 -3.25
CA VAL A 127 -8.09 6.64 -4.04
C VAL A 127 -9.42 6.05 -3.57
N SER A 128 -10.27 5.68 -4.54
CA SER A 128 -11.54 5.04 -4.23
C SER A 128 -11.34 3.59 -3.80
N THR A 129 -12.26 3.08 -2.99
CA THR A 129 -12.28 1.68 -2.55
C THR A 129 -12.27 0.70 -3.74
N SER A 130 -13.03 0.99 -4.80
CA SER A 130 -13.04 0.17 -6.03
C SER A 130 -11.69 0.15 -6.74
N GLU A 131 -10.98 1.29 -6.86
CA GLU A 131 -9.65 1.34 -7.46
C GLU A 131 -8.63 0.47 -6.71
N VAL A 132 -8.76 0.35 -5.37
CA VAL A 132 -7.90 -0.53 -4.57
C VAL A 132 -8.21 -2.00 -4.84
N PHE A 133 -9.49 -2.36 -4.92
CA PHE A 133 -9.91 -3.76 -5.08
C PHE A 133 -9.73 -4.30 -6.49
N ASP A 134 -9.84 -3.45 -7.52
CA ASP A 134 -9.49 -3.82 -8.89
C ASP A 134 -8.05 -4.38 -8.98
N LEU A 135 -7.12 -3.86 -8.16
CA LEU A 135 -5.74 -4.34 -8.10
C LEU A 135 -5.58 -5.69 -7.38
N ILE A 136 -6.51 -6.03 -6.48
CA ILE A 136 -6.54 -7.34 -5.83
C ILE A 136 -7.06 -8.37 -6.83
N ASP A 137 -8.17 -8.09 -7.50
CA ASP A 137 -8.85 -9.00 -8.42
C ASP A 137 -8.04 -9.31 -9.68
N GLN A 138 -7.30 -8.34 -10.21
CA GLN A 138 -6.38 -8.55 -11.35
C GLN A 138 -5.31 -9.62 -11.04
N ASN A 139 -4.95 -9.79 -9.77
CA ASN A 139 -3.97 -10.77 -9.33
C ASN A 139 -4.60 -12.18 -9.17
N THR A 140 -5.90 -12.23 -8.85
CA THR A 140 -6.66 -13.48 -8.71
C THR A 140 -6.91 -14.16 -10.06
N VAL A 141 -7.19 -13.36 -11.10
CA VAL A 141 -7.40 -13.88 -12.48
C VAL A 141 -6.12 -14.51 -13.06
N GLY A 142 -4.93 -14.05 -12.63
CA GLY A 142 -3.64 -14.63 -13.03
C GLY A 142 -3.29 -15.97 -12.37
N GLN A 143 -4.01 -16.37 -11.31
CA GLN A 143 -3.76 -17.62 -10.57
C GLN A 143 -4.86 -18.70 -10.77
N GLY A 144 -5.94 -18.39 -11.49
CA GLY A 144 -7.05 -19.31 -11.78
C GLY A 144 -6.95 -20.10 -13.10
N GLY A 145 -5.79 -20.08 -13.77
CA GLY A 145 -5.64 -20.60 -15.13
C GLY A 145 -4.69 -21.78 -15.27
N SER A 146 -4.79 -22.81 -14.44
CA SER A 146 -4.17 -24.11 -14.76
C SER A 146 -4.84 -25.27 -14.04
N GLY A 147 -5.70 -25.99 -14.75
CA GLY A 147 -6.13 -27.35 -14.36
C GLY A 147 -7.60 -27.66 -14.56
N ALA A 148 -7.97 -28.11 -15.77
CA ALA A 148 -8.92 -29.21 -15.96
C ALA A 148 -8.87 -29.75 -17.40
N SER A 149 -8.01 -30.76 -17.56
CA SER A 149 -8.11 -31.95 -18.40
C SER A 149 -8.70 -31.89 -19.82
N GLU A 150 -7.80 -32.15 -20.76
CA GLU A 150 -7.92 -33.15 -21.83
C GLU A 150 -9.09 -34.15 -21.65
N PHE A 151 -10.01 -34.20 -22.62
CA PHE A 151 -10.75 -35.43 -22.95
C PHE A 151 -10.97 -35.55 -24.45
N HIS A 152 -10.51 -36.68 -24.98
CA HIS A 152 -10.53 -37.14 -26.36
C HIS A 152 -11.94 -37.22 -26.96
N ARG A 153 -12.13 -36.71 -28.17
CA ARG A 153 -12.39 -37.47 -29.42
C ARG A 153 -12.69 -36.54 -30.59
#